data_AF-A0A6P4IUY8-F1
#
_entry.id   AF-A0A6P4IUY8-F1
#
_cell.length_a   1.000
_cell.length_b   1.000
_cell.length_c   1.000
_cell.angle_alpha   90.00
_cell.angle_beta   90.00
_cell.angle_gamma   90.00
#
_symmetry.space_group_name_H-M   'P 1'
#
loop_
_entity.id
_entity.type
_entity.pdbx_description
1 polymer ?
#
loop_
_entity_poly.entity_id
_entity_poly.type
_entity_poly.pdbx_seq_one_letter_code
_entity_poly.pdbx_strand_id
1 'polypeptide(L)'
;MFTFQCKRKRCPYKSFNFSPFPICENGESYQGTFSGFSVEIQDPVQAQSLYDNGCFGKGSKSRGGPASGDADETLLLGLEESCFLAFYLEVLSIEDLSGSVMDFQAFLTAAKQLNERFVENLACYLYLKSKNWVIKSGIKFGGDFLIYKQSPRLYHASFLVTVQTPCDVDYYQSKNLKGVQRVAETSDKDVLLLRVAQAGDVSRPEHLQEITVTETIVRRFNYSTFVQSKQQQ
;
A
#
# COMPACT_ATOMS: atom_id res chain seq x y z
N MET A 1 -12.11 -22.30 7.03
CA MET A 1 -11.71 -20.93 6.63
C MET A 1 -10.71 -20.44 7.66
N PHE A 2 -9.48 -20.13 7.25
CA PHE A 2 -8.42 -19.71 8.18
C PHE A 2 -8.62 -18.24 8.58
N THR A 3 -8.70 -17.94 9.88
CA THR A 3 -8.92 -16.59 10.39
C THR A 3 -7.61 -16.05 10.96
N PHE A 4 -7.03 -15.02 10.35
CA PHE A 4 -5.86 -14.34 10.91
C PHE A 4 -6.28 -13.35 12.00
N GLN A 5 -5.62 -13.42 13.18
CA GLN A 5 -5.85 -12.46 14.25
C GLN A 5 -5.01 -11.19 14.05
N CYS A 6 -5.68 -10.11 13.65
CA CYS A 6 -5.05 -8.79 13.54
C CYS A 6 -4.79 -8.19 14.93
N LYS A 7 -3.54 -7.78 15.19
CA LYS A 7 -3.09 -7.30 16.51
C LYS A 7 -3.40 -5.81 16.69
N ARG A 8 -4.36 -5.50 17.56
CA ARG A 8 -4.73 -4.13 17.94
C ARG A 8 -3.70 -3.54 18.90
N LYS A 9 -3.33 -2.28 18.71
CA LYS A 9 -2.46 -1.52 19.61
C LYS A 9 -3.19 -1.19 20.91
N ARG A 10 -2.45 -1.18 22.01
CA ARG A 10 -2.94 -0.65 23.29
C ARG A 10 -2.87 0.88 23.23
N CYS A 11 -3.91 1.53 22.72
CA CYS A 11 -4.00 2.99 22.61
C CYS A 11 -5.32 3.51 23.20
N PRO A 12 -5.32 4.69 23.85
CA PRO A 12 -6.51 5.27 24.49
C PRO A 12 -7.59 5.73 23.50
N TYR A 13 -7.23 5.91 22.22
CA TYR A 13 -8.17 6.26 21.16
C TYR A 13 -9.18 5.11 20.94
N LYS A 14 -10.42 5.31 21.41
CA LYS A 14 -11.57 4.46 21.10
C LYS A 14 -12.15 4.89 19.75
N SER A 15 -12.33 3.92 18.85
CA SER A 15 -13.01 4.01 17.54
C SER A 15 -12.89 5.36 16.82
N PHE A 16 -11.89 5.48 15.94
CA PHE A 16 -11.95 6.49 14.88
C PHE A 16 -13.04 6.06 13.89
N ASN A 17 -13.91 6.99 13.46
CA ASN A 17 -14.68 6.79 12.24
C ASN A 17 -13.67 6.67 11.11
N PHE A 18 -13.43 5.45 10.67
CA PHE A 18 -12.46 5.14 9.63
C PHE A 18 -13.24 4.84 8.36
N SER A 19 -13.08 5.70 7.36
CA SER A 19 -13.47 5.37 5.99
C SER A 19 -12.26 4.75 5.28
N PRO A 20 -12.39 3.57 4.63
CA PRO A 20 -11.29 2.96 3.87
C PRO A 20 -10.92 3.74 2.61
N PHE A 21 -11.84 4.57 2.12
CA PHE A 21 -11.70 5.40 0.94
C PHE A 21 -12.10 6.85 1.27
N PRO A 22 -11.49 7.85 0.62
CA PRO A 22 -11.93 9.23 0.75
C PRO A 22 -13.37 9.38 0.27
N ILE A 23 -14.12 10.24 0.96
CA ILE A 23 -15.46 10.63 0.56
C ILE A 23 -15.33 12.06 0.03
N CYS A 24 -15.49 12.23 -1.28
CA CYS A 24 -15.62 13.55 -1.89
C CYS A 24 -17.11 13.83 -2.10
N GLU A 25 -17.61 14.93 -1.55
CA GLU A 25 -18.98 15.38 -1.84
C GLU A 25 -18.97 16.15 -3.18
N ASN A 26 -19.98 15.89 -4.02
CA ASN A 26 -20.35 16.59 -5.26
C ASN A 26 -19.26 17.49 -5.92
N GLY A 27 -18.29 16.86 -6.59
CA GLY A 27 -17.36 17.55 -7.51
C GLY A 27 -16.06 18.08 -6.89
N GLU A 28 -15.83 17.89 -5.60
CA GLU A 28 -14.54 18.21 -4.98
C GLU A 28 -13.50 17.13 -5.30
N SER A 29 -12.41 17.51 -5.97
CA SER A 29 -11.24 16.64 -6.18
C SER A 29 -10.04 17.16 -5.42
N TYR A 30 -9.28 16.25 -4.82
CA TYR A 30 -7.96 16.55 -4.30
C TYR A 30 -7.05 17.05 -5.44
N GLN A 31 -6.14 17.96 -5.12
CA GLN A 31 -5.16 18.50 -6.06
C GLN A 31 -3.76 18.05 -5.65
N GLY A 32 -3.07 17.37 -6.56
CA GLY A 32 -1.71 16.90 -6.33
C GLY A 32 -0.77 17.34 -7.44
N THR A 33 0.46 17.69 -7.07
CA THR A 33 1.53 18.02 -8.03
C THR A 33 2.53 16.86 -8.10
N PHE A 34 2.78 16.33 -9.29
CA PHE A 34 3.80 15.31 -9.51
C PHE A 34 5.18 15.97 -9.58
N SER A 35 6.01 15.73 -8.55
CA SER A 35 7.35 16.32 -8.43
C SER A 35 8.44 15.59 -9.23
N GLY A 36 8.06 14.57 -10.02
CA GLY A 36 8.99 13.69 -10.72
C GLY A 36 9.41 12.47 -9.90
N PHE A 37 9.03 12.39 -8.63
CA PHE A 37 9.30 11.23 -7.75
C PHE A 37 8.04 10.74 -7.02
N SER A 38 7.18 11.67 -6.62
CA SER A 38 5.90 11.40 -5.93
C SER A 38 4.87 12.45 -6.31
N VAL A 39 3.61 12.23 -5.95
CA VAL A 39 2.57 13.27 -6.01
C VAL A 39 2.44 13.90 -4.64
N GLU A 40 2.41 15.23 -4.59
CA GLU A 40 2.39 16.01 -3.35
C GLU A 40 1.08 16.79 -3.24
N ILE A 41 0.39 16.64 -2.11
CA ILE A 41 -0.74 17.48 -1.73
C ILE A 41 -0.21 18.60 -0.84
N GLN A 42 -0.22 19.83 -1.38
CA GLN A 42 0.30 21.00 -0.69
C GLN A 42 -0.74 21.64 0.24
N ASP A 43 -2.02 21.58 -0.14
CA ASP A 43 -3.08 22.12 0.70
C ASP A 43 -3.21 21.30 2.00
N PRO A 44 -3.02 21.92 3.18
CA PRO A 44 -2.98 21.20 4.45
C PRO A 44 -4.33 20.59 4.84
N VAL A 45 -5.45 21.18 4.39
CA VAL A 45 -6.80 20.69 4.69
C VAL A 45 -7.07 19.41 3.90
N GLN A 46 -6.75 19.43 2.61
CA GLN A 46 -6.81 18.26 1.72
C GLN A 46 -5.86 17.15 2.19
N ALA A 47 -4.63 17.51 2.53
CA ALA A 47 -3.61 16.59 3.03
C ALA A 47 -4.08 15.86 4.31
N GLN A 48 -4.63 16.60 5.28
CA GLN A 48 -5.18 16.01 6.50
C GLN A 48 -6.41 15.14 6.21
N SER A 49 -7.34 15.63 5.39
CA SER A 49 -8.57 14.92 5.01
C SER A 49 -8.26 13.58 4.34
N LEU A 50 -7.35 13.57 3.36
CA LEU A 50 -6.98 12.36 2.63
C LEU A 50 -6.24 11.34 3.54
N TYR A 51 -5.43 11.83 4.49
CA TYR A 51 -4.78 10.95 5.47
C TYR A 51 -5.77 10.34 6.47
N ASP A 52 -6.77 11.10 6.92
CA ASP A 52 -7.77 10.58 7.86
C ASP A 52 -8.79 9.64 7.21
N ASN A 53 -9.07 9.83 5.92
CA ASN A 53 -10.01 9.02 5.14
C ASN A 53 -9.31 7.96 4.28
N GLY A 54 -8.65 7.01 4.95
CA GLY A 54 -8.06 5.84 4.29
C GLY A 54 -6.55 5.71 4.48
N CYS A 55 -5.95 6.61 5.27
CA CYS A 55 -4.51 6.60 5.55
C CYS A 55 -3.71 6.61 4.26
N PHE A 56 -3.98 7.50 3.31
CA PHE A 56 -3.17 7.66 2.10
C PHE A 56 -1.97 8.57 2.36
N GLY A 57 -0.83 8.27 1.75
CA GLY A 57 0.35 9.12 1.80
C GLY A 57 1.07 9.18 3.14
N LYS A 58 2.04 10.08 3.23
CA LYS A 58 2.87 10.31 4.40
C LYS A 58 3.30 11.77 4.42
N GLY A 59 3.28 12.41 5.59
CA GLY A 59 3.80 13.77 5.75
C GLY A 59 5.26 13.85 5.32
N SER A 60 5.63 14.91 4.60
CA SER A 60 6.99 15.13 4.11
C SER A 60 8.01 15.27 5.25
N LYS A 61 7.57 15.81 6.40
CA LYS A 61 8.39 16.02 7.60
C LYS A 61 8.00 15.12 8.77
N SER A 62 6.95 14.31 8.61
CA SER A 62 6.41 13.45 9.66
C SER A 62 6.66 11.96 9.43
N ARG A 63 6.62 11.17 10.51
CA ARG A 63 6.69 9.69 10.43
C ARG A 63 5.38 9.05 9.97
N GLY A 64 4.26 9.77 10.10
CA GLY A 64 2.90 9.36 9.74
C GLY A 64 2.28 10.35 8.75
N GLY A 65 1.07 10.81 9.03
CA GLY A 65 0.44 11.90 8.28
C GLY A 65 1.07 13.25 8.59
N PRO A 66 0.66 14.33 7.90
CA PRO A 66 1.20 15.67 8.09
C PRO A 66 0.80 16.19 9.48
N ALA A 67 1.74 16.19 10.41
CA ALA A 67 1.51 16.57 11.81
C ALA A 67 2.75 17.20 12.47
N SER A 68 3.70 17.71 11.68
CA SER A 68 4.90 18.37 12.22
C SER A 68 4.59 19.76 12.78
N GLY A 69 3.52 20.39 12.29
CA GLY A 69 3.15 21.76 12.62
C GLY A 69 3.87 22.81 11.77
N ASP A 70 4.71 22.38 10.83
CA ASP A 70 5.38 23.29 9.89
C ASP A 70 4.43 23.72 8.78
N ALA A 71 4.48 25.01 8.41
CA ALA A 71 3.60 25.57 7.38
C ALA A 71 3.86 25.02 5.96
N ASP A 72 5.06 24.47 5.72
CA ASP A 72 5.49 23.89 4.45
C ASP A 72 5.51 22.35 4.49
N GLU A 73 4.85 21.72 5.47
CA GLU A 73 4.63 20.28 5.43
C GLU A 73 3.56 19.90 4.40
N THR A 74 3.88 18.94 3.54
CA THR A 74 3.00 18.42 2.49
C THR A 74 2.69 16.95 2.72
N LEU A 75 1.65 16.42 2.09
CA LEU A 75 1.40 14.97 2.06
C LEU A 75 1.98 14.36 0.78
N LEU A 76 2.93 13.45 0.93
CA LEU A 76 3.54 12.70 -0.15
C LEU A 76 2.76 11.41 -0.40
N LEU A 77 2.25 11.22 -1.62
CA LEU A 77 1.58 10.00 -2.06
C LEU A 77 2.57 9.10 -2.82
N GLY A 78 2.50 7.80 -2.54
CA GLY A 78 3.18 6.80 -3.37
C GLY A 78 2.60 6.78 -4.79
N LEU A 79 3.36 6.28 -5.77
CA LEU A 79 2.90 6.22 -7.16
C LEU A 79 1.63 5.37 -7.31
N GLU A 80 1.58 4.23 -6.62
CA GLU A 80 0.41 3.33 -6.64
C GLU A 80 -0.80 3.97 -5.94
N GLU A 81 -0.57 4.70 -4.84
CA GLU A 81 -1.63 5.46 -4.15
C GLU A 81 -2.20 6.54 -5.05
N SER A 82 -1.32 7.30 -5.71
CA SER A 82 -1.69 8.40 -6.61
C SER A 82 -2.48 7.90 -7.79
N CYS A 83 -2.01 6.83 -8.44
CA CYS A 83 -2.70 6.21 -9.57
C CYS A 83 -4.09 5.70 -9.18
N PHE A 84 -4.19 5.04 -8.02
CA PHE A 84 -5.47 4.55 -7.49
C PHE A 84 -6.45 5.69 -7.23
N LEU A 85 -6.01 6.74 -6.54
CA LEU A 85 -6.86 7.89 -6.22
C LEU A 85 -7.31 8.65 -7.47
N ALA A 86 -6.42 8.84 -8.45
CA ALA A 86 -6.71 9.65 -9.63
C ALA A 86 -7.55 8.91 -10.68
N PHE A 87 -7.26 7.64 -10.96
CA PHE A 87 -7.81 6.95 -12.13
C PHE A 87 -8.77 5.80 -11.81
N TYR A 88 -8.86 5.37 -10.57
CA TYR A 88 -9.79 4.32 -10.15
C TYR A 88 -10.88 4.84 -9.20
N LEU A 89 -10.53 5.80 -8.34
CA LEU A 89 -11.51 6.50 -7.50
C LEU A 89 -11.94 7.85 -8.07
N GLU A 90 -11.17 8.41 -9.01
CA GLU A 90 -11.47 9.71 -9.66
C GLU A 90 -11.65 10.85 -8.64
N VAL A 91 -10.89 10.81 -7.55
CA VAL A 91 -10.93 11.82 -6.47
C VAL A 91 -9.70 12.73 -6.45
N LEU A 92 -8.67 12.45 -7.27
CA LEU A 92 -7.42 13.21 -7.30
C LEU A 92 -7.13 13.68 -8.73
N SER A 93 -6.95 14.98 -8.90
CA SER A 93 -6.34 15.56 -10.10
C SER A 93 -4.83 15.66 -9.89
N ILE A 94 -4.06 15.21 -10.86
CA ILE A 94 -2.58 15.25 -10.82
C ILE A 94 -2.11 16.22 -11.89
N GLU A 95 -1.36 17.23 -11.48
CA GLU A 95 -0.68 18.18 -12.38
C GLU A 95 0.82 17.94 -12.35
N ASP A 96 1.50 18.16 -13.47
CA ASP A 96 2.96 18.20 -13.50
C ASP A 96 3.51 19.54 -12.96
N LEU A 97 4.84 19.69 -12.94
CA LEU A 97 5.50 20.94 -12.50
C LEU A 97 5.21 22.15 -13.40
N SER A 98 4.65 21.94 -14.60
CA SER A 98 4.22 23.02 -15.49
C SER A 98 2.77 23.46 -15.26
N GLY A 99 2.04 22.76 -14.37
CA GLY A 99 0.61 22.96 -14.14
C GLY A 99 -0.28 22.26 -15.17
N SER A 100 0.27 21.33 -15.96
CA SER A 100 -0.51 20.56 -16.92
C SER A 100 -1.07 19.30 -16.27
N VAL A 101 -2.39 19.09 -16.42
CA VAL A 101 -3.05 17.88 -15.89
C VAL A 101 -2.52 16.63 -16.60
N MET A 102 -2.14 15.63 -15.81
CA MET A 102 -1.64 14.35 -16.30
C MET A 102 -2.78 13.36 -16.47
N ASP A 103 -2.96 12.88 -17.71
CA ASP A 103 -3.83 11.73 -17.96
C ASP A 103 -3.18 10.40 -17.49
N PHE A 104 -3.95 9.31 -17.57
CA PHE A 104 -3.48 7.99 -17.14
C PHE A 104 -2.21 7.54 -17.88
N GLN A 105 -2.08 7.84 -19.18
CA GLN A 105 -0.95 7.40 -19.98
C GLN A 105 0.33 8.18 -19.65
N ALA A 106 0.21 9.50 -19.48
CA ALA A 106 1.30 10.35 -19.06
C ALA A 106 1.79 9.93 -17.67
N PHE A 107 0.87 9.73 -16.71
CA PHE A 107 1.23 9.30 -15.36
C PHE A 107 1.84 7.90 -15.34
N LEU A 108 1.23 6.94 -16.06
CA LEU A 108 1.73 5.57 -16.15
C LEU A 108 3.14 5.51 -16.73
N THR A 109 3.41 6.32 -17.77
CA THR A 109 4.74 6.40 -18.38
C THR A 109 5.77 6.94 -17.39
N ALA A 110 5.46 8.04 -16.69
CA ALA A 110 6.33 8.60 -15.68
C ALA A 110 6.57 7.63 -14.51
N ALA A 111 5.53 6.93 -14.05
CA ALA A 111 5.63 5.95 -12.98
C ALA A 111 6.49 4.73 -13.37
N LYS A 112 6.35 4.23 -14.61
CA LYS A 112 7.19 3.14 -15.15
C LYS A 112 8.67 3.53 -15.27
N GLN A 113 8.97 4.80 -15.53
CA GLN A 113 10.36 5.29 -15.56
C GLN A 113 11.01 5.29 -14.17
N LEU A 114 10.24 5.52 -13.12
CA LEU A 114 10.72 5.50 -11.72
C LEU A 114 10.77 4.09 -11.15
N ASN A 115 9.83 3.23 -11.54
CA ASN A 115 9.74 1.87 -11.08
C ASN A 115 9.32 0.96 -12.25
N GLU A 116 10.26 0.17 -12.76
CA GLU A 116 9.99 -0.78 -13.85
C GLU A 116 8.91 -1.81 -13.49
N ARG A 117 8.69 -2.07 -12.20
CA ARG A 117 7.65 -2.98 -11.65
C ARG A 117 6.36 -2.28 -11.26
N PHE A 118 6.18 -1.03 -11.70
CA PHE A 118 5.04 -0.22 -11.29
C PHE A 118 3.70 -0.91 -11.61
N VAL A 119 3.57 -1.57 -12.75
CA VAL A 119 2.32 -2.24 -13.16
C VAL A 119 1.96 -3.39 -12.23
N GLU A 120 2.93 -4.24 -11.90
CA GLU A 120 2.74 -5.39 -11.01
C GLU A 120 2.46 -4.93 -9.57
N ASN A 121 3.16 -3.90 -9.12
CA ASN A 121 2.92 -3.26 -7.83
C ASN A 121 1.51 -2.65 -7.76
N LEU A 122 1.08 -1.95 -8.81
CA LEU A 122 -0.25 -1.36 -8.89
C LEU A 122 -1.33 -2.45 -8.90
N ALA A 123 -1.16 -3.54 -9.66
CA ALA A 123 -2.09 -4.66 -9.66
C ALA A 123 -2.23 -5.28 -8.25
N CYS A 124 -1.11 -5.47 -7.55
CA CYS A 124 -1.12 -5.93 -6.16
C CYS A 124 -1.77 -4.92 -5.21
N TYR A 125 -1.52 -3.62 -5.41
CA TYR A 125 -2.12 -2.56 -4.62
C TYR A 125 -3.65 -2.57 -4.75
N LEU A 126 -4.17 -2.66 -5.98
CA LEU A 126 -5.60 -2.78 -6.26
C LEU A 126 -6.21 -4.04 -5.65
N TYR A 127 -5.52 -5.17 -5.77
CA TYR A 127 -5.94 -6.43 -5.15
C TYR A 127 -6.03 -6.32 -3.62
N LEU A 128 -5.07 -5.66 -2.98
CA LEU A 128 -5.10 -5.43 -1.54
C LEU A 128 -6.19 -4.43 -1.13
N LYS A 129 -6.43 -3.38 -1.93
CA LYS A 129 -7.51 -2.42 -1.71
C LYS A 129 -8.90 -3.04 -1.84
N SER A 130 -9.12 -3.97 -2.77
CA SER A 130 -10.40 -4.70 -2.89
C SER A 130 -10.72 -5.57 -1.66
N LYS A 131 -9.68 -5.92 -0.89
CA LYS A 131 -9.81 -6.59 0.42
C LYS A 131 -9.84 -5.62 1.61
N ASN A 132 -9.99 -4.33 1.37
CA ASN A 132 -10.05 -3.26 2.37
C ASN A 132 -8.80 -3.14 3.25
N TRP A 133 -7.63 -3.54 2.76
CA TRP A 133 -6.37 -3.30 3.48
C TRP A 133 -5.97 -1.82 3.41
N VAL A 134 -5.50 -1.27 4.53
CA VAL A 134 -4.68 -0.06 4.50
C VAL A 134 -3.26 -0.44 4.16
N ILE A 135 -2.71 0.20 3.14
CA ILE A 135 -1.42 -0.14 2.53
C ILE A 135 -0.45 1.02 2.83
N LYS A 136 0.79 0.68 3.21
CA LYS A 136 1.90 1.62 3.38
C LYS A 136 3.15 1.05 2.73
N SER A 137 4.15 1.90 2.48
CA SER A 137 5.45 1.45 1.99
C SER A 137 6.09 0.41 2.92
N GLY A 138 6.55 -0.69 2.34
CA GLY A 138 7.23 -1.79 3.02
C GLY A 138 8.75 -1.62 3.17
N ILE A 139 9.33 -0.57 2.58
CA ILE A 139 10.78 -0.42 2.40
C ILE A 139 11.59 -0.56 3.70
N LYS A 140 11.05 -0.08 4.83
CA LYS A 140 11.69 -0.18 6.15
C LYS A 140 11.90 -1.61 6.65
N PHE A 141 11.18 -2.57 6.08
CA PHE A 141 11.24 -3.98 6.43
C PHE A 141 11.69 -4.84 5.23
N GLY A 142 12.16 -4.22 4.15
CA GLY A 142 12.66 -4.93 2.97
C GLY A 142 11.58 -5.63 2.14
N GLY A 143 10.35 -5.11 2.15
CA GLY A 143 9.27 -5.55 1.26
C GLY A 143 8.64 -4.38 0.51
N ASP A 144 7.70 -4.68 -0.38
CA ASP A 144 7.05 -3.68 -1.22
C ASP A 144 6.00 -2.90 -0.41
N PHE A 145 5.16 -3.63 0.34
CA PHE A 145 4.11 -3.02 1.15
C PHE A 145 4.05 -3.54 2.59
N LEU A 146 3.44 -2.75 3.45
CA LEU A 146 2.89 -3.16 4.74
C LEU A 146 1.39 -3.00 4.69
N ILE A 147 0.66 -4.01 5.16
CA ILE A 147 -0.80 -3.95 5.22
C ILE A 147 -1.35 -4.01 6.63
N TYR A 148 -2.38 -3.21 6.88
CA TYR A 148 -3.02 -3.01 8.18
C TYR A 148 -4.53 -3.20 8.05
N LYS A 149 -5.15 -3.85 9.03
CA LYS A 149 -6.59 -4.10 9.03
C LYS A 149 -7.44 -2.83 8.93
N GLN A 150 -6.97 -1.73 9.52
CA GLN A 150 -7.74 -0.49 9.59
C GLN A 150 -6.85 0.74 9.57
N SER A 151 -5.87 0.85 10.48
CA SER A 151 -4.98 2.02 10.48
C SER A 151 -3.68 1.67 11.18
N PRO A 152 -2.53 2.22 10.74
CA PRO A 152 -1.27 2.17 11.48
C PRO A 152 -1.36 2.78 12.89
N ARG A 153 -2.36 3.63 13.17
CA ARG A 153 -2.61 4.16 14.52
C ARG A 153 -3.24 3.12 15.46
N LEU A 154 -4.07 2.23 14.92
CA LEU A 154 -4.90 1.30 15.70
C LEU A 154 -4.41 -0.14 15.70
N TYR A 155 -3.73 -0.56 14.63
CA TYR A 155 -3.26 -1.94 14.45
C TYR A 155 -1.77 -1.97 14.14
N HIS A 156 -1.10 -3.04 14.55
CA HIS A 156 0.19 -3.41 13.99
C HIS A 156 0.00 -3.88 12.53
N ALA A 157 1.04 -3.74 11.71
CA ALA A 157 0.97 -4.29 10.36
C ALA A 157 0.79 -5.81 10.47
N SER A 158 -0.12 -6.34 9.66
CA SER A 158 -0.47 -7.75 9.64
C SER A 158 0.53 -8.55 8.82
N PHE A 159 0.88 -8.01 7.64
CA PHE A 159 1.80 -8.64 6.72
C PHE A 159 2.85 -7.65 6.21
N LEU A 160 4.07 -8.16 6.04
CA LEU A 160 5.04 -7.64 5.10
C LEU A 160 4.74 -8.27 3.74
N VAL A 161 4.35 -7.45 2.77
CA VAL A 161 3.99 -7.90 1.43
C VAL A 161 5.21 -7.85 0.53
N THR A 162 5.35 -8.90 -0.28
CA THR A 162 6.34 -8.99 -1.34
C THR A 162 5.66 -9.35 -2.64
N VAL A 163 5.90 -8.54 -3.68
CA VAL A 163 5.39 -8.74 -5.03
C VAL A 163 6.35 -9.64 -5.82
N GLN A 164 5.80 -10.64 -6.50
CA GLN A 164 6.54 -11.59 -7.33
C GLN A 164 5.99 -11.60 -8.75
N THR A 165 6.89 -11.58 -9.70
CA THR A 165 6.61 -11.71 -11.13
C THR A 165 7.10 -13.06 -11.65
N PRO A 166 6.61 -13.57 -12.79
CA PRO A 166 7.12 -14.81 -13.38
C PRO A 166 8.60 -14.71 -13.77
N CYS A 167 9.09 -13.49 -14.05
CA CYS A 167 10.48 -13.20 -14.36
C CYS A 167 11.40 -13.25 -13.11
N ASP A 168 10.85 -13.31 -11.90
CA ASP A 168 11.59 -13.46 -10.64
C ASP A 168 12.10 -14.89 -10.40
N VAL A 169 12.72 -15.48 -11.43
CA VAL A 169 13.14 -16.89 -11.41
C VAL A 169 14.14 -17.17 -10.27
N ASP A 170 14.86 -16.15 -9.77
CA ASP A 170 15.94 -16.29 -8.78
C ASP A 170 15.81 -15.45 -7.48
N TYR A 171 14.96 -14.42 -7.43
CA TYR A 171 15.00 -13.44 -6.32
C TYR A 171 14.52 -14.02 -4.97
N TYR A 172 13.76 -15.13 -4.98
CA TYR A 172 13.30 -15.84 -3.79
C TYR A 172 13.59 -17.36 -3.83
N GLN A 173 14.82 -17.75 -4.17
CA GLN A 173 15.33 -19.04 -3.70
C GLN A 173 15.19 -19.13 -2.17
N SER A 174 15.02 -20.34 -1.62
CA SER A 174 14.75 -20.62 -0.20
C SER A 174 15.70 -19.94 0.81
N LYS A 175 16.82 -19.38 0.36
CA LYS A 175 17.78 -18.59 1.15
C LYS A 175 17.34 -17.14 1.36
N ASN A 176 16.76 -16.47 0.35
CA ASN A 176 16.32 -15.07 0.46
C ASN A 176 15.00 -14.92 1.22
N LEU A 177 14.08 -15.89 1.05
CA LEU A 177 12.82 -15.93 1.79
C LEU A 177 13.04 -16.04 3.31
N LYS A 178 14.08 -16.77 3.74
CA LYS A 178 14.47 -16.86 5.16
C LYS A 178 14.93 -15.51 5.72
N GLY A 179 15.61 -14.70 4.90
CA GLY A 179 16.02 -13.34 5.29
C GLY A 179 14.81 -12.44 5.51
N VAL A 180 13.88 -12.41 4.55
CA VAL A 180 12.64 -11.62 4.66
C VAL A 180 11.77 -12.10 5.80
N GLN A 181 11.62 -13.41 5.97
CA GLN A 181 10.91 -14.00 7.10
C GLN A 181 11.53 -13.58 8.43
N ARG A 182 12.86 -13.60 8.55
CA ARG A 182 13.55 -13.14 9.77
C ARG A 182 13.23 -11.67 10.08
N VAL A 183 13.25 -10.78 9.10
CA VAL A 183 12.94 -9.35 9.29
C VAL A 183 11.47 -9.13 9.64
N ALA A 184 10.56 -9.91 9.05
CA ALA A 184 9.15 -9.88 9.40
C ALA A 184 8.94 -10.37 10.85
N GLU A 185 9.59 -11.46 11.24
CA GLU A 185 9.51 -12.06 12.58
C GLU A 185 10.02 -11.12 13.69
N THR A 186 11.12 -10.39 13.49
CA THR A 186 11.62 -9.43 14.50
C THR A 186 10.63 -8.32 14.82
N SER A 187 9.65 -8.14 13.95
CA SER A 187 8.65 -7.10 14.06
C SER A 187 7.21 -7.64 14.08
N ASP A 188 7.11 -8.94 14.40
CA ASP A 188 5.88 -9.69 14.67
C ASP A 188 4.85 -9.65 13.50
N LYS A 189 5.37 -9.70 12.28
CA LYS A 189 4.62 -9.74 11.02
C LYS A 189 4.76 -11.09 10.35
N ASP A 190 3.73 -11.49 9.61
CA ASP A 190 3.85 -12.57 8.64
C ASP A 190 4.29 -12.03 7.28
N VAL A 191 4.84 -12.90 6.42
CA VAL A 191 5.14 -12.53 5.03
C VAL A 191 3.96 -12.93 4.15
N LEU A 192 3.48 -12.02 3.32
CA LEU A 192 2.47 -12.27 2.29
C LEU A 192 3.13 -12.13 0.92
N LEU A 193 3.24 -13.23 0.20
CA LEU A 193 3.71 -13.23 -1.19
C LEU A 193 2.51 -13.00 -2.10
N LEU A 194 2.58 -11.97 -2.93
CA LEU A 194 1.63 -11.73 -4.01
C LEU A 194 2.30 -12.04 -5.34
N ARG A 195 1.85 -13.08 -6.02
CA ARG A 195 2.34 -13.45 -7.34
C ARG A 195 1.40 -12.89 -8.41
N VAL A 196 1.96 -12.05 -9.27
CA VAL A 196 1.25 -11.45 -10.40
C VAL A 196 1.47 -12.34 -11.62
N ALA A 197 0.39 -12.72 -12.29
CA ALA A 197 0.51 -13.33 -13.62
C ALA A 197 1.12 -12.32 -14.60
N GLN A 198 1.75 -12.79 -15.69
CA GLN A 198 2.40 -11.91 -16.66
C GLN A 198 1.43 -10.78 -17.08
N ALA A 199 1.80 -9.54 -16.78
CA ALA A 199 1.00 -8.38 -17.15
C ALA A 199 1.09 -8.17 -18.67
N GLY A 200 -0.06 -8.03 -19.33
CA GLY A 200 -0.13 -7.62 -20.72
C GLY A 200 0.15 -6.13 -20.90
N ASP A 201 -0.12 -5.60 -22.10
CA ASP A 201 -0.01 -4.17 -22.34
C ASP A 201 -1.10 -3.39 -21.59
N VAL A 202 -0.65 -2.63 -20.59
CA VAL A 202 -1.50 -1.75 -19.79
C VAL A 202 -1.49 -0.37 -20.43
N SER A 203 -2.50 -0.11 -21.25
CA SER A 203 -2.77 1.20 -21.85
C SER A 203 -4.04 1.87 -21.29
N ARG A 204 -4.83 1.17 -20.48
CA ARG A 204 -6.03 1.71 -19.83
C ARG A 204 -6.16 1.18 -18.40
N PRO A 205 -6.82 1.92 -17.48
CA PRO A 205 -7.04 1.45 -16.10
C PRO A 205 -7.79 0.11 -16.05
N GLU A 206 -8.73 -0.09 -16.97
CA GLU A 206 -9.57 -1.29 -17.09
C GLU A 206 -8.74 -2.58 -17.28
N HIS A 207 -7.60 -2.49 -17.97
CA HIS A 207 -6.77 -3.66 -18.29
C HIS A 207 -6.14 -4.32 -17.06
N LEU A 208 -5.99 -3.60 -15.93
CA LEU A 208 -5.46 -4.21 -14.71
C LEU A 208 -6.46 -5.16 -14.03
N GLN A 209 -7.76 -5.07 -14.35
CA GLN A 209 -8.77 -5.96 -13.76
C GLN A 209 -8.59 -7.41 -14.23
N GLU A 210 -7.95 -7.62 -15.38
CA GLU A 210 -7.68 -8.94 -15.96
C GLU A 210 -6.43 -9.61 -15.34
N ILE A 211 -5.61 -8.84 -14.63
CA ILE A 211 -4.38 -9.36 -14.03
C ILE A 211 -4.72 -10.22 -12.82
N THR A 212 -4.34 -11.49 -12.90
CA THR A 212 -4.53 -12.43 -11.79
C THR A 212 -3.42 -12.26 -10.74
N VAL A 213 -3.83 -12.03 -9.49
CA VAL A 213 -2.93 -11.99 -8.32
C VAL A 213 -3.22 -13.18 -7.41
N THR A 214 -2.21 -14.02 -7.20
CA THR A 214 -2.28 -15.16 -6.26
C THR A 214 -1.57 -14.81 -4.97
N GLU A 215 -2.22 -15.03 -3.83
CA GLU A 215 -1.63 -14.75 -2.51
C GLU A 215 -1.15 -16.04 -1.82
N THR A 216 0.03 -15.99 -1.20
CA THR A 216 0.58 -17.07 -0.37
C THR A 216 1.08 -16.49 0.95
N ILE A 217 0.53 -16.96 2.06
CA ILE A 217 1.02 -16.60 3.39
C ILE A 217 2.21 -17.50 3.73
N VAL A 218 3.37 -16.90 3.99
CA VAL A 218 4.57 -17.61 4.44
C VAL A 218 4.70 -17.45 5.95
N ARG A 219 4.61 -18.58 6.66
CA ARG A 219 4.76 -18.65 8.11
C ARG A 219 5.73 -19.74 8.51
N ARG A 220 6.36 -19.54 9.67
CA ARG A 220 7.06 -20.62 10.35
C ARG A 220 6.05 -21.64 10.85
N PHE A 221 6.30 -22.91 10.57
CA PHE A 221 5.58 -24.00 11.24
C PHE A 221 5.92 -23.95 12.73
N ASN A 222 4.93 -23.65 13.56
CA ASN A 222 5.12 -23.61 15.00
C ASN A 222 4.83 -25.00 15.60
N TYR A 223 5.90 -25.76 15.81
CA TYR A 223 5.83 -27.12 16.36
C TYR A 223 5.15 -27.17 17.74
N SER A 224 5.35 -26.15 18.60
CA SER A 224 4.75 -26.17 19.93
C SER A 224 3.23 -26.00 19.88
N THR A 225 2.73 -25.11 19.02
CA THR A 225 1.28 -24.92 18.81
C THR A 225 0.65 -26.15 18.18
N PHE A 226 1.34 -26.80 17.24
CA PHE A 226 0.89 -28.05 16.62
C PHE A 226 0.79 -29.19 17.63
N VAL A 227 1.81 -29.38 18.47
CA VAL A 227 1.81 -30.43 19.51
C VAL A 227 0.74 -30.15 20.56
N GLN A 228 0.56 -28.90 21.00
CA GLN A 228 -0.50 -28.52 21.93
C GLN A 228 -1.91 -28.75 21.36
N SER A 229 -2.11 -28.47 20.07
CA SER A 229 -3.39 -28.74 19.39
C SER A 229 -3.71 -30.23 19.27
N LYS A 230 -2.69 -31.09 19.21
CA LYS A 230 -2.83 -32.55 19.22
C LYS A 230 -3.07 -33.15 20.61
N GLN A 231 -2.71 -32.44 21.68
CA GLN A 231 -2.95 -32.88 23.06
C GLN A 231 -4.33 -32.47 23.60
N GLN A 232 -5.06 -31.61 22.88
CA GLN A 232 -6.41 -31.16 23.22
C GLN A 232 -7.52 -31.86 22.41
N GLN A 233 -7.16 -32.88 21.62
CA GLN A 233 -8.07 -33.82 20.95
C GLN A 233 -8.01 -35.17 21.64
#